data_AF-A0A7X2KYV2-F1
#
_entry.id   AF-A0A7X2KYV2-F1
#
_cell.length_a   1.000
_cell.length_b   1.000
_cell.length_c   1.000
_cell.angle_alpha   90.00
_cell.angle_beta   90.00
_cell.angle_gamma   90.00
#
_symmetry.space_group_name_H-M   'P 1'
#
loop_
_entity.id
_entity.type
_entity.pdbx_description
1 polymer ?
#
loop_
_entity_poly.entity_id
_entity_poly.type
_entity_poly.pdbx_seq_one_letter_code
_entity_poly.pdbx_strand_id
1 'polypeptide(L)'
;MLRKMALHTLIMEVFYEYIGIQGDNPVSNIISLATIKSADGSFGGIEAVVGGGVSAILTGTTIELLRNPSGLWSCEIRILNKVDKSDFSISGCKIVD
;
A
#
# COMPACT_ATOMS: atom_id res chain seq x y z
N MET A 1 -22.50 -12.09 -3.00
CA MET A 1 -22.10 -11.17 -4.09
C MET A 1 -22.06 -9.76 -3.52
N LEU A 2 -20.97 -9.35 -2.86
CA LEU A 2 -20.84 -7.99 -2.32
C LEU A 2 -20.35 -7.07 -3.43
N ARG A 3 -21.26 -6.30 -4.03
CA ARG A 3 -20.92 -5.09 -4.77
C ARG A 3 -20.87 -3.94 -3.77
N LYS A 4 -19.69 -3.40 -3.51
CA LYS A 4 -19.55 -2.00 -3.06
C LYS A 4 -18.48 -1.37 -3.94
N MET A 5 -18.95 -0.71 -4.99
CA MET A 5 -18.16 0.09 -5.92
C MET A 5 -17.49 1.22 -5.13
N ALA A 6 -16.18 1.34 -5.29
CA ALA A 6 -15.38 2.46 -4.79
C ALA A 6 -15.93 3.79 -5.32
N LEU A 7 -16.01 4.80 -4.45
CA LEU A 7 -16.41 6.15 -4.80
C LEU A 7 -15.27 6.81 -5.60
N HIS A 8 -15.38 6.77 -6.93
CA HIS A 8 -14.44 7.45 -7.83
C HIS A 8 -14.69 8.96 -7.73
N THR A 9 -13.76 9.69 -7.11
CA THR A 9 -13.80 11.16 -7.13
C THR A 9 -12.75 11.66 -8.13
N LEU A 10 -13.22 12.31 -9.19
CA LEU A 10 -12.39 12.84 -10.27
C LEU A 10 -12.01 14.29 -9.92
N ILE A 11 -10.76 14.50 -9.52
CA ILE A 11 -10.19 15.84 -9.29
C ILE A 11 -9.04 16.01 -10.28
N MET A 12 -9.13 16.99 -11.18
CA MET A 12 -8.06 17.35 -12.12
C MET A 12 -7.53 16.17 -12.98
N GLU A 13 -8.41 15.32 -13.51
CA GLU A 13 -8.06 14.16 -14.36
C GLU A 13 -7.14 13.10 -13.70
N VAL A 14 -6.93 13.17 -12.40
CA VAL A 14 -6.17 12.17 -11.64
C VAL A 14 -7.15 11.25 -10.89
N PHE A 15 -7.01 9.94 -11.08
CA PHE A 15 -7.74 8.95 -10.28
C PHE A 15 -7.06 8.82 -8.92
N TYR A 16 -7.80 9.17 -7.85
CA TYR A 16 -7.39 8.91 -6.49
C TYR A 16 -8.13 7.68 -5.96
N GLU A 17 -7.39 6.62 -5.64
CA GLU A 17 -7.92 5.45 -4.95
C GLU A 17 -7.56 5.55 -3.47
N TYR A 18 -8.57 5.72 -2.62
CA TYR A 18 -8.41 5.83 -1.17
C TYR A 18 -8.41 4.44 -0.55
N ILE A 19 -7.24 3.97 -0.11
CA ILE A 19 -7.12 2.79 0.75
C ILE A 19 -7.24 3.26 2.22
N GLY A 20 -8.47 3.60 2.60
CA GLY A 20 -8.84 3.99 3.96
C GLY A 20 -9.82 3.00 4.58
N ILE A 21 -9.93 3.01 5.92
CA ILE A 21 -10.98 2.26 6.62
C ILE A 21 -12.38 2.79 6.22
N GLN A 22 -12.45 4.07 5.82
CA GLN A 22 -13.66 4.77 5.40
C GLN A 22 -13.44 5.50 4.06
N GLY A 23 -13.97 4.95 2.96
CA GLY A 23 -13.76 5.48 1.61
C GLY A 23 -14.40 6.85 1.31
N ASP A 24 -15.16 7.41 2.25
CA ASP A 24 -15.78 8.74 2.19
C ASP A 24 -15.07 9.77 3.09
N ASN A 25 -14.05 9.37 3.86
CA ASN A 25 -13.27 10.25 4.73
C ASN A 25 -11.78 10.23 4.35
N PRO A 26 -11.27 11.27 3.67
CA PRO A 26 -9.86 11.34 3.24
C PRO A 26 -8.86 11.41 4.40
N VAL A 27 -9.31 11.67 5.63
CA VAL A 27 -8.46 11.65 6.85
C VAL A 27 -8.25 10.21 7.37
N SER A 28 -9.07 9.24 6.92
CA SER A 28 -8.98 7.82 7.34
C SER A 28 -8.02 6.98 6.49
N ASN A 29 -7.26 7.62 5.59
CA ASN A 29 -6.32 6.92 4.72
C ASN A 29 -5.17 6.35 5.55
N ILE A 30 -5.06 5.02 5.55
CA ILE A 30 -3.95 4.28 6.16
C ILE A 30 -2.68 4.46 5.33
N ILE A 31 -2.83 4.83 4.06
CA ILE A 31 -1.74 5.06 3.11
C ILE A 31 -1.52 6.57 2.98
N SER A 32 -0.32 7.04 3.36
CA SER A 32 0.08 8.44 3.23
C SER A 32 0.66 8.75 1.85
N LEU A 33 1.23 7.74 1.18
CA LEU A 33 1.80 7.87 -0.16
C LEU A 33 1.69 6.53 -0.89
N ALA A 34 1.35 6.57 -2.18
CA ALA A 34 1.49 5.43 -3.08
C ALA A 34 2.22 5.87 -4.34
N THR A 35 3.17 5.07 -4.80
CA THR A 35 4.02 5.34 -5.96
C THR A 35 4.04 4.14 -6.90
N ILE A 36 4.07 4.41 -8.19
CA ILE A 36 4.32 3.39 -9.20
C ILE A 36 5.84 3.25 -9.33
N LYS A 37 6.36 2.04 -9.14
CA LYS A 37 7.76 1.74 -9.39
C LYS A 37 7.94 1.39 -10.86
N SER A 38 8.95 1.99 -11.49
CA SER A 38 9.40 1.63 -12.83
C SER A 38 10.75 0.92 -12.74
N ALA A 39 10.87 -0.19 -13.47
CA ALA A 39 12.12 -0.90 -13.69
C ALA A 39 12.42 -0.87 -15.19
N ASP A 40 13.55 -0.30 -15.58
CA ASP A 40 14.01 -0.23 -16.98
C ASP A 40 12.97 0.35 -17.96
N GLY A 41 12.26 1.39 -17.53
CA GLY A 41 11.22 2.05 -18.33
C GLY A 41 9.91 1.27 -18.46
N SER A 42 9.80 0.10 -17.81
CA SER A 42 8.58 -0.70 -17.72
C SER A 42 7.97 -0.60 -16.33
N PHE A 43 6.69 -0.94 -16.22
CA PHE A 43 6.03 -1.07 -14.92
C PHE A 43 6.71 -2.16 -14.08
N GLY A 44 7.25 -1.78 -12.92
CA GLY A 44 7.96 -2.66 -11.98
C GLY A 44 7.18 -2.97 -10.71
N GLY A 45 6.12 -2.22 -10.39
CA GLY A 45 5.30 -2.49 -9.23
C GLY A 45 4.63 -1.26 -8.63
N ILE A 46 4.13 -1.44 -7.41
CA ILE A 46 3.50 -0.41 -6.59
C ILE A 46 4.18 -0.41 -5.23
N GLU A 47 4.47 0.77 -4.70
CA GLU A 47 4.93 0.98 -3.35
C GLU A 47 3.90 1.84 -2.62
N ALA A 48 3.59 1.49 -1.37
CA ALA A 48 2.69 2.25 -0.52
C ALA A 48 3.34 2.46 0.84
N VAL A 49 3.32 3.70 1.32
CA VAL A 49 3.78 4.08 2.66
C VAL A 49 2.58 4.23 3.56
N VAL A 50 2.62 3.52 4.68
CA VAL A 50 1.60 3.55 5.72
C VAL A 50 1.77 4.82 6.54
N GLY A 51 0.71 5.61 6.63
CA GLY A 51 0.66 6.86 7.37
C GLY A 51 -0.73 7.48 7.21
N GLY A 52 -1.15 8.30 8.19
CA GLY A 52 -2.51 8.83 8.26
C GLY A 52 -3.39 8.01 9.20
N GLY A 53 -3.64 8.51 10.41
CA GLY A 53 -4.56 7.89 11.37
C GLY A 53 -4.18 6.50 11.90
N VAL A 54 -2.96 6.02 11.61
CA VAL A 54 -2.45 4.71 12.04
C VAL A 54 -1.63 4.80 13.33
N SER A 55 -1.46 3.66 14.02
CA SER A 55 -0.56 3.57 15.16
C SER A 55 0.86 4.02 14.80
N ALA A 56 1.53 4.71 15.74
CA ALA A 56 2.92 5.13 15.60
C ALA A 56 3.85 3.95 15.24
N ILE A 57 3.53 2.74 15.70
CA ILE A 57 4.27 1.50 15.41
C ILE A 57 4.29 1.19 13.91
N LEU A 58 3.20 1.47 13.19
CA LEU A 58 3.07 1.15 11.76
C LEU A 58 3.36 2.35 10.87
N THR A 59 3.46 3.55 11.43
CA THR A 59 3.73 4.77 10.66
C THR A 59 5.09 4.67 9.98
N GLY A 60 5.12 4.93 8.68
CA GLY A 60 6.31 4.79 7.84
C GLY A 60 6.58 3.36 7.34
N THR A 61 5.74 2.39 7.68
CA THR A 61 5.83 1.04 7.09
C THR A 61 5.65 1.13 5.58
N THR A 62 6.52 0.50 4.82
CA THR A 62 6.40 0.42 3.35
C THR A 62 5.86 -0.95 2.95
N ILE A 63 4.89 -0.97 2.05
CA ILE A 63 4.35 -2.18 1.41
C ILE A 63 4.70 -2.09 -0.07
N GLU A 64 5.44 -3.06 -0.58
CA GLU A 64 5.83 -3.13 -1.99
C GLU A 64 5.19 -4.35 -2.66
N LEU A 65 4.48 -4.11 -3.76
CA LEU A 65 4.02 -5.14 -4.69
C LEU A 65 4.89 -5.03 -5.94
N LEU A 66 5.88 -5.92 -6.06
CA LEU A 66 6.82 -5.93 -7.16
C LEU A 66 6.36 -6.92 -8.22
N ARG A 67 6.41 -6.51 -9.48
CA ARG A 67 6.10 -7.36 -10.63
C ARG A 67 7.37 -7.65 -11.39
N ASN A 68 7.72 -8.93 -11.50
CA ASN A 68 8.88 -9.34 -12.28
C ASN A 68 8.57 -9.34 -13.79
N PRO A 69 9.60 -9.40 -14.66
CA PRO A 69 9.40 -9.44 -16.11
C PRO A 69 8.57 -10.65 -16.60
N SER A 70 8.56 -11.75 -15.85
CA SER A 70 7.73 -12.93 -16.11
C SER A 70 6.24 -12.72 -15.78
N GLY A 71 5.89 -11.58 -15.19
CA GLY A 71 4.53 -11.22 -14.80
C GLY A 71 4.09 -11.71 -13.42
N LEU A 72 4.96 -12.40 -12.68
CA LEU A 72 4.68 -12.83 -11.31
C LEU A 72 4.83 -11.66 -10.33
N TRP A 73 4.03 -11.71 -9.27
CA TRP A 73 4.03 -10.72 -8.20
C TRP A 73 4.73 -11.24 -6.96
N SER A 74 5.49 -10.39 -6.31
CA SER A 74 6.02 -10.58 -4.96
C SER A 74 5.61 -9.41 -4.09
N CYS A 75 5.34 -9.68 -2.82
CA CYS A 75 5.02 -8.64 -1.85
C CYS A 75 6.08 -8.59 -0.74
N GLU A 76 6.56 -7.39 -0.43
CA GLU A 76 7.47 -7.12 0.68
C GLU A 76 6.88 -6.04 1.60
N ILE A 77 7.08 -6.21 2.91
CA ILE A 77 6.66 -5.23 3.92
C ILE A 77 7.86 -4.86 4.77
N ARG A 78 8.23 -3.58 4.77
CA ARG A 78 9.31 -3.00 5.58
C ARG A 78 8.71 -2.20 6.71
N ILE A 79 8.85 -2.68 7.94
CA ILE A 79 8.44 -1.95 9.14
C ILE A 79 9.68 -1.25 9.69
N LEU A 80 9.69 0.08 9.63
CA LEU A 80 10.83 0.91 10.07
C LEU A 80 11.08 0.82 11.58
N ASN A 81 10.03 0.66 12.36
CA ASN A 81 10.13 0.59 13.81
C ASN A 81 10.64 -0.78 14.24
N LYS A 82 11.56 -0.82 15.21
CA LYS A 82 11.98 -2.05 15.88
C LYS A 82 10.86 -2.56 16.77
N VAL A 83 9.93 -3.28 16.17
CA VAL A 83 8.86 -3.99 16.86
C VAL A 83 9.04 -5.48 16.68
N ASP A 84 8.51 -6.26 17.63
CA ASP A 84 8.42 -7.69 17.43
C ASP A 84 7.52 -7.96 16.22
N LYS A 85 8.10 -8.61 15.21
CA LYS A 85 7.45 -8.91 13.93
C LYS A 85 6.71 -10.25 13.97
N SER A 86 6.83 -11.01 15.06
CA SER A 86 6.30 -12.37 15.20
C SER A 86 4.79 -12.47 14.98
N ASP A 87 4.03 -11.44 15.40
CA ASP A 87 2.57 -11.39 15.27
C ASP A 87 2.10 -10.84 13.90
N PHE A 88 3.00 -10.23 13.12
CA PHE A 88 2.66 -9.73 11.80
C PHE A 88 2.84 -10.85 10.76
N SER A 89 1.81 -11.67 10.58
CA SER A 89 1.75 -12.62 9.45
C SER A 89 0.72 -12.15 8.43
N ILE A 90 1.21 -11.64 7.31
CA ILE A 90 0.37 -11.21 6.18
C ILE A 90 0.57 -12.22 5.05
N SER A 91 -0.49 -12.97 4.74
CA SER A 91 -0.44 -14.00 3.70
C SER A 91 0.01 -13.40 2.36
N GLY A 92 0.98 -14.05 1.72
CA GLY A 92 1.51 -13.62 0.42
C GLY A 92 2.51 -12.46 0.46
N CYS A 93 2.79 -11.89 1.64
CA CYS A 93 3.78 -10.84 1.83
C CYS A 93 4.91 -11.30 2.75
N LYS A 94 6.15 -10.99 2.36
CA LYS A 94 7.32 -11.22 3.20
C LYS A 94 7.62 -9.97 4.01
N ILE A 95 7.72 -10.10 5.33
CA ILE A 95 8.26 -9.02 6.15
C ILE A 95 9.79 -9.01 6.03
N VAL A 96 10.33 -7.85 5.74
CA VAL A 96 11.75 -7.59 5.55
C VAL A 96 12.19 -6.47 6.51
N ASP A 97 13.49 -6.45 6.80
CA ASP A 97 14.13 -5.40 7.62
C ASP A 97 14.52 -4.18 6.77
#